data_AF-A0ABD3XIU1-F1
#
_entry.id   AF-A0ABD3XIU1-F1
#
_cell.length_a   1.000
_cell.length_b   1.000
_cell.length_c   1.000
_cell.angle_alpha   90.00
_cell.angle_beta   90.00
_cell.angle_gamma   90.00
#
_symmetry.space_group_name_H-M   'P 1'
#
loop_
_entity.id
_entity.type
_entity.pdbx_description
1 polymer ?
#
loop_
_entity_poly.entity_id
_entity_poly.type
_entity_poly.pdbx_seq_one_letter_code
_entity_poly.pdbx_strand_id
1 'polypeptide(L)'
;GPDNVSLSRGERHFYLNEHDIFTTECLANCYPNCIFVWKGRVTIESQNLHITFESSKAGQYACHVTNQQTNITLISDPITLHHNKE
;
A
#
# COMPACT_ATOMS: atom_id res chain seq x y z
N GLY A 1 10.78 -16.59 -3.76
CA GLY A 1 9.88 -15.67 -3.03
C GLY A 1 9.96 -14.31 -3.66
N PRO A 2 9.28 -13.28 -3.13
CA PRO A 2 9.63 -11.90 -3.44
C PRO A 2 11.03 -11.61 -2.88
N ASP A 3 11.90 -11.00 -3.69
CA ASP A 3 13.28 -10.68 -3.29
C ASP A 3 13.39 -9.33 -2.58
N ASN A 4 12.46 -8.43 -2.89
CA ASN A 4 12.36 -7.12 -2.27
C ASN A 4 10.90 -6.65 -2.23
N VAL A 5 10.65 -5.61 -1.46
CA VAL A 5 9.41 -4.85 -1.45
C VAL A 5 9.74 -3.39 -1.20
N SER A 6 9.17 -2.50 -1.99
CA SER A 6 9.39 -1.06 -1.87
C SER A 6 8.15 -0.30 -2.33
N LEU A 7 8.08 0.98 -1.99
CA LEU A 7 7.02 1.86 -2.44
C LEU A 7 7.58 2.86 -3.43
N SER A 8 6.83 3.12 -4.50
CA SER A 8 7.17 4.13 -5.52
C SER A 8 7.35 5.53 -4.92
N ARG A 9 6.62 5.85 -3.84
CA ARG A 9 6.78 7.09 -3.08
C ARG A 9 7.73 6.89 -1.91
N GLY A 10 8.65 7.84 -1.73
CA GLY A 10 9.54 7.89 -0.55
C GLY A 10 8.87 8.48 0.70
N GLU A 11 7.89 9.36 0.52
CA GLU A 11 7.11 9.94 1.61
C GLU A 11 6.26 8.87 2.31
N ARG A 12 6.17 8.96 3.64
CA ARG A 12 5.47 7.98 4.49
C ARG A 12 4.25 8.58 5.20
N HIS A 13 4.07 9.89 5.15
CA HIS A 13 2.97 10.60 5.79
C HIS A 13 2.33 11.51 4.75
N PHE A 14 1.02 11.37 4.55
CA PHE A 14 0.27 12.18 3.60
C PHE A 14 -0.90 12.84 4.34
N TYR A 15 -1.10 14.13 4.12
CA TYR A 15 -2.21 14.89 4.70
C TYR A 15 -3.20 15.18 3.57
N LEU A 16 -4.41 14.66 3.71
CA LEU A 16 -5.44 14.66 2.66
C LEU A 16 -6.74 15.28 3.20
N ASN A 17 -7.46 15.96 2.31
CA ASN A 17 -8.81 16.45 2.57
C ASN A 17 -9.84 15.43 2.09
N GLU A 18 -11.07 15.54 2.58
CA GLU A 18 -12.20 14.74 2.11
C GLU A 18 -12.33 14.79 0.57
N HIS A 19 -12.50 13.61 -0.04
CA HIS A 19 -12.58 13.38 -1.48
C HIS A 19 -11.27 13.51 -2.28
N ASP A 20 -10.11 13.77 -1.64
CA ASP A 20 -8.82 13.73 -2.32
C ASP A 20 -8.54 12.33 -2.90
N ILE A 21 -7.92 12.28 -4.08
CA ILE A 21 -7.51 11.02 -4.70
C ILE A 21 -6.05 10.74 -4.34
N PHE A 22 -5.83 9.69 -3.55
CA PHE A 22 -4.50 9.21 -3.22
C PHE A 22 -4.13 7.98 -4.05
N THR A 23 -2.95 8.01 -4.66
CA THR A 23 -2.36 6.87 -5.36
C THR A 23 -0.92 6.62 -4.94
N THR A 24 -0.57 5.35 -4.82
CA THR A 24 0.82 4.90 -4.74
C THR A 24 0.94 3.48 -5.28
N GLU A 25 2.11 3.15 -5.81
CA GLU A 25 2.44 1.81 -6.28
C GLU A 25 3.38 1.09 -5.30
N CYS A 26 3.15 -0.21 -5.14
CA CYS A 26 4.05 -1.15 -4.47
C CYS A 26 4.89 -1.90 -5.51
N LEU A 27 6.21 -1.95 -5.32
CA LEU A 27 7.16 -2.52 -6.26
C LEU A 27 7.88 -3.71 -5.63
N ALA A 28 7.93 -4.83 -6.35
CA ALA A 28 8.65 -6.03 -5.94
C ALA A 28 9.16 -6.82 -7.15
N ASN A 29 10.38 -7.33 -7.03
CA ASN A 29 10.94 -8.34 -7.90
C ASN A 29 10.46 -9.70 -7.41
N CYS A 30 9.69 -10.40 -8.24
CA CYS A 30 9.11 -11.67 -7.87
C CYS A 30 8.98 -12.59 -9.07
N TYR A 31 9.49 -13.82 -8.94
CA TYR A 31 9.35 -14.88 -9.94
C TYR A 31 8.91 -16.20 -9.28
N PRO A 32 7.86 -16.88 -9.79
CA PRO A 32 6.84 -16.34 -10.69
C PRO A 32 6.10 -15.14 -10.07
N ASN A 33 5.21 -14.48 -10.83
CA ASN A 33 4.51 -13.27 -10.39
C ASN A 33 3.90 -13.40 -8.98
N CYS A 34 4.05 -12.34 -8.19
CA CYS A 34 3.49 -12.26 -6.84
C CYS A 34 2.06 -11.70 -6.85
N ILE A 35 1.34 -11.97 -5.75
CA ILE A 35 0.11 -11.27 -5.39
C ILE A 35 0.45 -10.08 -4.50
N PHE A 36 -0.20 -8.95 -4.77
CA PHE A 36 -0.06 -7.71 -4.02
C PHE A 36 -1.37 -7.41 -3.28
N VAL A 37 -1.27 -7.17 -1.98
CA VAL A 37 -2.42 -6.81 -1.13
C VAL A 37 -2.04 -5.66 -0.22
N TRP A 38 -2.71 -4.53 -0.37
CA TRP A 38 -2.65 -3.44 0.58
C TRP A 38 -3.56 -3.71 1.76
N LYS A 39 -3.01 -3.64 2.97
CA LYS A 39 -3.77 -3.76 4.23
C LYS A 39 -3.73 -2.44 4.99
N GLY A 40 -4.91 -1.98 5.40
CA GLY A 40 -5.11 -0.80 6.23
C GLY A 40 -6.55 -0.74 6.73
N ARG A 41 -7.18 0.43 6.68
CA ARG A 41 -8.64 0.55 6.97
C ARG A 41 -9.51 -0.19 5.96
N VAL A 42 -9.03 -0.27 4.73
CA VAL A 42 -9.61 -1.09 3.66
C VAL A 42 -8.52 -2.01 3.12
N THR A 43 -8.93 -3.18 2.62
CA THR A 43 -8.03 -4.14 1.96
C THR A 43 -8.20 -4.03 0.46
N ILE A 44 -7.10 -3.87 -0.28
CA ILE A 44 -7.11 -3.72 -1.73
C ILE A 44 -6.12 -4.72 -2.35
N GLU A 45 -6.63 -5.64 -3.17
CA GLU A 45 -5.84 -6.65 -3.87
C GLU A 45 -5.37 -6.10 -5.23
N SER A 46 -4.32 -5.27 -5.19
CA SER A 46 -3.73 -4.65 -6.37
C SER A 46 -2.29 -4.23 -6.06
N GLN A 47 -1.46 -4.15 -7.09
CA GLN A 47 -0.13 -3.54 -7.01
C GLN A 47 -0.23 -2.03 -6.66
N ASN A 48 -1.29 -1.39 -7.15
CA ASN A 48 -1.57 0.03 -6.91
C ASN A 48 -2.58 0.21 -5.79
N LEU A 49 -2.26 1.06 -4.82
CA LEU A 49 -3.22 1.59 -3.87
C LEU A 49 -3.90 2.80 -4.50
N HIS A 50 -5.21 2.75 -4.64
CA HIS A 50 -6.03 3.86 -5.10
C HIS A 50 -7.15 4.09 -4.07
N ILE A 51 -7.14 5.27 -3.45
CA ILE A 51 -8.10 5.64 -2.40
C ILE A 51 -8.69 7.00 -2.74
N THR A 52 -10.01 7.06 -2.89
CA THR A 52 -10.77 8.30 -2.65
C THR A 52 -10.87 8.49 -1.15
N PHE A 53 -10.21 9.53 -0.65
CA PHE A 53 -10.02 9.76 0.76
C PHE A 53 -11.32 10.17 1.42
N GLU A 54 -11.59 9.53 2.55
CA GLU A 54 -12.58 9.93 3.54
C GLU A 54 -11.88 9.82 4.89
N SER A 55 -12.21 10.67 5.86
CA SER A 55 -11.58 10.62 7.20
C SER A 55 -11.69 9.24 7.87
N SER A 56 -12.71 8.46 7.56
CA SER A 56 -12.87 7.06 7.99
C SER A 56 -11.78 6.10 7.47
N LYS A 57 -11.16 6.45 6.33
CA LYS A 57 -10.05 5.74 5.67
C LYS A 57 -8.69 6.26 6.13
N ALA A 58 -8.63 7.23 7.05
CA ALA A 58 -7.37 7.64 7.65
C ALA A 58 -6.72 6.49 8.46
N GLY A 59 -5.41 6.37 8.34
CA GLY A 59 -4.64 5.33 9.01
C GLY A 59 -3.44 4.84 8.22
N GLN A 60 -2.87 3.75 8.70
CA GLN A 60 -1.69 3.13 8.11
C GLN A 60 -2.08 2.10 7.04
N TYR A 61 -1.33 2.11 5.95
CA TYR A 61 -1.44 1.15 4.85
C TYR A 61 -0.08 0.56 4.56
N ALA A 62 0.01 -0.77 4.50
CA ALA A 62 1.21 -1.48 4.09
C ALA A 62 0.89 -2.45 2.96
N CYS A 63 1.82 -2.60 2.03
CA CYS A 63 1.71 -3.55 0.93
C CYS A 63 2.29 -4.90 1.36
N HIS A 64 1.50 -5.96 1.23
CA HIS A 64 1.91 -7.34 1.40
C HIS A 64 2.11 -7.96 0.02
N VAL A 65 3.30 -8.48 -0.23
CA VAL A 65 3.66 -9.13 -1.49
C VAL A 65 3.93 -10.59 -1.22
N THR A 66 3.12 -11.48 -1.81
CA THR A 66 3.19 -12.92 -1.58
C THR A 66 3.49 -13.69 -2.86
N ASN A 67 4.54 -14.51 -2.83
CA ASN A 67 4.81 -15.46 -3.91
C ASN A 67 4.04 -16.76 -3.61
N GLN A 68 3.02 -17.08 -4.39
CA GLN A 68 2.13 -18.22 -4.11
C GLN A 68 2.81 -19.59 -4.22
N GLN A 69 3.89 -19.71 -4.99
CA GLN A 69 4.59 -20.99 -5.15
C GLN A 69 5.45 -21.32 -3.93
N THR A 70 6.08 -20.31 -3.34
CA THR A 70 6.95 -20.46 -2.16
C THR A 70 6.24 -20.15 -0.84
N ASN A 71 5.04 -19.56 -0.89
CA ASN A 71 4.29 -19.03 0.26
C ASN A 71 5.07 -18.02 1.11
N ILE A 72 6.07 -17.35 0.53
CA ILE A 72 6.84 -16.29 1.19
C ILE A 72 6.13 -14.96 0.97
N THR A 73 5.96 -14.20 2.06
CA THR A 73 5.41 -12.84 2.04
C THR A 73 6.43 -11.83 2.55
N LEU A 74 6.64 -10.74 1.82
CA LEU A 74 7.33 -9.54 2.30
C LEU A 74 6.33 -8.40 2.47
N ILE A 75 6.62 -7.48 3.39
CA ILE A 75 5.75 -6.35 3.74
C ILE A 75 6.53 -5.06 3.58
N SER A 76 5.95 -4.07 2.91
CA SER A 76 6.56 -2.74 2.75
C SER A 76 6.61 -1.97 4.07
N ASP A 77 7.41 -0.91 4.12
CA ASP A 77 7.16 0.16 5.09
C ASP A 77 5.70 0.65 4.97
N PRO A 78 5.06 1.02 6.09
CA PRO A 78 3.72 1.57 6.04
C PRO A 78 3.75 3.03 5.58
N ILE A 79 2.72 3.44 4.85
CA ILE A 79 2.36 4.85 4.67
C ILE A 79 1.22 5.19 5.62
N THR A 80 1.12 6.44 6.06
CA THR A 80 0.05 6.93 6.92
C THR A 80 -0.71 8.04 6.20
N LEU A 81 -2.02 7.85 6.03
CA LEU A 81 -2.93 8.87 5.53
C LEU A 81 -3.57 9.58 6.72
N HIS A 82 -3.34 10.88 6.82
CA HIS A 82 -3.90 11.77 7.83
C HIS A 82 -5.00 12.61 7.19
N HIS A 83 -6.08 12.84 7.94
CA HIS A 83 -7.00 13.92 7.58
C HIS A 83 -6.31 15.24 7.89
N ASN A 84 -6.22 16.12 6.90
CA ASN A 84 -5.72 17.47 7.08
C ASN A 84 -6.67 18.19 8.03
N LYS A 85 -6.18 18.63 9.18
CA LYS A 85 -6.94 19.49 10.07
C LYS A 85 -6.58 20.91 9.65
N GLU A 86 -7.49 21.57 8.94
CA GLU A 86 -7.45 23.02 8.80
C GLU A 86 -7.32 23.72 10.16
#